data_AF-A0AAX3WZZ1-F1
#
_entry.id   AF-A0AAX3WZZ1-F1
#
_cell.length_a   1.000
_cell.length_b   1.000
_cell.length_c   1.000
_cell.angle_alpha   90.00
_cell.angle_beta   90.00
_cell.angle_gamma   90.00
#
_symmetry.space_group_name_H-M   'P 1'
#
loop_
_entity.id
_entity.type
_entity.pdbx_description
1 polymer ?
#
loop_
_entity_poly.entity_id
_entity_poly.type
_entity_poly.pdbx_seq_one_letter_code
_entity_poly.pdbx_strand_id
1 'polypeptide(L)'
;MFSLRATQIEQGTNKINSFYLRDFQRLHAHLFQDIYSFAGHFRDVQLMKGSTRFCQYQFINSYASELFLQKNNEPTWSSINQAANRLA
;
A
#
# COMPACT_ATOMS: atom_id res chain seq x y z
N MET A 1 -14.85 6.48 11.87
CA MET A 1 -15.55 5.66 10.85
C MET A 1 -14.78 5.78 9.54
N PHE A 2 -14.60 4.69 8.78
CA PHE A 2 -13.80 4.68 7.54
C PHE A 2 -14.15 5.82 6.57
N SER A 3 -15.44 6.09 6.33
CA SER A 3 -15.88 7.14 5.40
C SER A 3 -15.39 8.53 5.80
N LEU A 4 -15.42 8.88 7.09
CA LEU A 4 -14.88 10.15 7.59
C LEU A 4 -13.38 10.30 7.27
N ARG A 5 -12.61 9.22 7.45
CA ARG A 5 -11.16 9.21 7.20
C ARG A 5 -10.84 9.29 5.71
N ALA A 6 -11.64 8.63 4.87
CA ALA A 6 -11.54 8.73 3.42
C ALA A 6 -11.85 10.16 2.95
N THR A 7 -12.93 10.77 3.43
CA THR A 7 -13.28 12.16 3.12
C THR A 7 -12.18 13.15 3.52
N GLN A 8 -11.48 12.92 4.63
CA GLN A 8 -10.33 13.76 5.02
C GLN A 8 -9.20 13.75 3.98
N ILE A 9 -8.98 12.62 3.31
CA ILE A 9 -8.00 12.51 2.21
C ILE A 9 -8.51 13.22 0.97
N GLU A 10 -9.77 12.99 0.59
CA GLU A 10 -10.41 13.59 -0.60
C GLU A 10 -10.45 15.12 -0.53
N GLN A 11 -10.73 15.66 0.66
CA GLN A 11 -10.74 17.10 0.92
C GLN A 11 -9.34 17.69 1.10
N GLY A 12 -8.28 16.88 1.05
CA GLY A 12 -6.90 17.32 1.23
C GLY A 12 -6.55 17.77 2.65
N THR A 13 -7.39 17.48 3.64
CA THR A 13 -7.10 17.74 5.06
C THR A 13 -6.08 16.76 5.63
N ASN A 14 -5.96 15.56 5.05
CA ASN A 14 -4.84 14.65 5.24
C ASN A 14 -4.18 14.36 3.87
N LYS A 15 -3.00 14.93 3.64
CA LYS A 15 -2.27 14.80 2.37
C LYS A 15 -1.27 13.66 2.40
N ILE A 16 -1.30 12.85 1.35
CA ILE A 16 -0.29 11.83 1.06
C ILE A 16 0.74 12.48 0.14
N ASN A 17 1.87 12.91 0.71
CA ASN A 17 2.87 13.68 -0.02
C ASN A 17 3.89 12.80 -0.77
N SER A 18 4.00 11.54 -0.37
CA SER A 18 4.93 10.58 -0.96
C SER A 18 4.35 9.17 -0.88
N PHE A 19 4.89 8.27 -1.71
CA PHE A 19 4.41 6.90 -1.81
C PHE A 19 5.53 5.90 -1.49
N TYR A 20 6.22 6.13 -0.36
CA TYR A 20 7.14 5.17 0.22
C TYR A 20 6.37 4.15 1.07
N LEU A 21 7.01 3.04 1.43
CA LEU A 21 6.40 1.99 2.26
C LEU A 21 5.78 2.55 3.55
N ARG A 22 6.47 3.50 4.20
CA ARG A 22 5.98 4.15 5.43
C ARG A 22 4.70 4.94 5.19
N ASP A 23 4.55 5.58 4.04
CA ASP A 23 3.35 6.36 3.71
C ASP A 23 2.18 5.43 3.40
N PHE A 24 2.44 4.29 2.77
CA PHE A 24 1.44 3.25 2.58
C PHE A 24 0.91 2.69 3.91
N GLN A 25 1.80 2.43 4.89
CA GLN A 25 1.41 2.04 6.24
C GLN A 25 0.61 3.15 6.94
N ARG A 26 1.03 4.41 6.80
CA ARG A 26 0.28 5.57 7.36
C ARG A 26 -1.09 5.74 6.74
N LEU A 27 -1.23 5.51 5.43
CA LEU A 27 -2.52 5.51 4.76
C LEU A 27 -3.45 4.46 5.38
N HIS A 28 -2.95 3.23 5.53
CA HIS A 28 -3.72 2.17 6.19
C HIS A 28 -4.05 2.54 7.65
N ALA A 29 -3.11 3.11 8.40
CA ALA A 29 -3.38 3.59 9.75
C ALA A 29 -4.51 4.62 9.75
N HIS A 30 -4.41 5.66 8.92
CA HIS A 30 -5.39 6.75 8.89
C HIS A 30 -6.80 6.26 8.57
N LEU A 31 -6.94 5.36 7.59
CA LEU A 31 -8.23 4.83 7.16
C LEU A 31 -8.91 3.95 8.22
N PHE A 32 -8.12 3.21 9.01
CA PHE A 32 -8.63 2.12 9.84
C PHE A 32 -8.40 2.25 11.35
N GLN A 33 -7.67 3.28 11.81
CA GLN A 33 -7.32 3.51 13.23
C GLN A 33 -8.53 3.56 14.17
N ASP A 34 -9.71 3.97 13.68
CA ASP A 34 -10.92 4.06 14.50
C ASP A 34 -11.58 2.68 14.76
N ILE A 35 -11.14 1.63 14.07
CA ILE A 35 -11.80 0.31 14.06
C ILE A 35 -10.82 -0.79 14.50
N TYR A 36 -9.57 -0.74 14.05
CA TYR A 36 -8.59 -1.80 14.26
C TYR A 36 -7.36 -1.27 15.00
N SER A 37 -7.00 -1.94 16.09
CA SER A 37 -5.77 -1.65 16.85
C SER A 37 -4.49 -1.88 16.03
N PHE A 38 -4.54 -2.76 15.03
CA PHE A 38 -3.43 -3.06 14.14
C PHE A 38 -3.36 -2.15 12.91
N ALA A 39 -4.13 -1.06 12.85
CA ALA A 39 -4.12 -0.17 11.71
C ALA A 39 -2.70 0.41 11.45
N GLY A 40 -2.15 0.11 10.26
CA GLY A 40 -0.81 0.54 9.85
C GLY A 40 0.28 -0.51 10.05
N HIS A 41 -0.07 -1.65 10.65
CA HIS A 41 0.84 -2.78 10.82
C HIS A 41 0.68 -3.81 9.70
N PHE A 42 1.77 -4.50 9.40
CA PHE A 42 1.68 -5.72 8.60
C PHE A 42 0.94 -6.80 9.37
N ARG A 43 0.22 -7.66 8.65
CA ARG A 43 -0.39 -8.84 9.24
C ARG A 43 0.66 -9.84 9.71
N ASP A 44 0.27 -10.61 10.69
CA ASP A 44 1.00 -11.71 11.32
C ASP A 44 0.33 -13.08 11.08
N VAL A 45 -0.74 -13.10 10.28
CA VAL A 45 -1.46 -14.32 9.90
C VAL A 45 -1.42 -14.56 8.40
N GLN A 46 -1.58 -15.81 7.98
CA GLN A 46 -1.68 -16.18 6.57
C GLN A 46 -3.09 -15.89 6.05
N LEU A 47 -3.20 -15.33 4.85
CA LEU A 47 -4.48 -15.03 4.20
C LEU A 47 -4.56 -15.68 2.81
N MET A 48 -5.79 -16.03 2.43
CA MET A 48 -6.15 -16.51 1.11
C MET A 48 -7.53 -15.96 0.72
N LYS A 49 -7.77 -15.81 -0.59
CA LYS A 49 -9.08 -15.47 -1.14
C LYS A 49 -9.44 -16.53 -2.18
N GLY A 50 -10.47 -17.32 -1.90
CA GLY A 50 -10.76 -18.51 -2.71
C GLY A 50 -9.57 -19.47 -2.71
N SER A 51 -9.08 -19.85 -3.88
CA SER A 51 -7.88 -20.69 -4.05
C SER A 51 -6.56 -19.91 -4.07
N THR A 52 -6.59 -18.58 -4.09
CA THR A 52 -5.39 -17.75 -4.20
C THR A 52 -4.81 -17.43 -2.82
N ARG A 53 -3.57 -17.86 -2.59
CA ARG A 53 -2.81 -17.52 -1.38
C ARG A 53 -2.09 -16.19 -1.57
N PHE A 54 -2.16 -15.29 -0.58
CA PHE A 54 -1.35 -14.08 -0.57
C PHE A 54 0.11 -14.39 -0.15
N CYS A 55 1.00 -13.40 -0.25
CA CYS A 55 2.38 -13.51 0.25
C CYS A 55 2.41 -14.11 1.67
N GLN A 56 3.41 -14.92 2.01
CA GLN A 56 3.45 -15.44 3.38
C GLN A 56 3.79 -14.32 4.36
N TYR A 57 3.10 -14.25 5.52
CA TYR A 57 3.24 -13.09 6.42
C TYR A 57 4.69 -12.83 6.85
N GLN A 58 5.50 -13.88 7.09
CA GLN A 58 6.90 -13.72 7.47
C GLN A 58 7.77 -13.02 6.41
N PHE A 59 7.32 -12.98 5.15
CA PHE A 59 8.03 -12.36 4.03
C PHE A 59 7.42 -11.02 3.58
N ILE A 60 6.30 -10.59 4.18
CA ILE A 60 5.59 -9.39 3.72
C ILE A 60 6.45 -8.13 3.84
N ASN A 61 7.22 -8.00 4.92
CA ASN A 61 8.06 -6.83 5.14
C ASN A 61 9.23 -6.76 4.16
N SER A 62 9.92 -7.88 3.93
CA SER A 62 11.06 -7.95 3.02
C SER A 62 10.63 -7.69 1.58
N TYR A 63 9.55 -8.35 1.11
CA TYR A 63 9.05 -8.16 -0.24
C TYR A 63 8.45 -6.77 -0.44
N ALA A 64 7.74 -6.22 0.54
CA ALA A 64 7.28 -4.83 0.45
C ALA A 64 8.47 -3.87 0.33
N SER A 65 9.50 -4.03 1.15
CA SER A 65 10.70 -3.18 1.09
C SER A 65 11.38 -3.23 -0.28
N GLU A 66 11.53 -4.43 -0.84
CA GLU A 66 12.10 -4.62 -2.16
C GLU A 66 11.23 -3.99 -3.28
N LEU A 67 9.92 -4.23 -3.26
CA LEU A 67 9.00 -3.66 -4.24
C LEU A 67 8.98 -2.14 -4.21
N PHE A 68 8.92 -1.53 -3.02
CA PHE A 68 8.98 -0.07 -2.90
C PHE A 68 10.33 0.48 -3.35
N LEU A 69 11.45 -0.22 -3.09
CA LEU A 69 12.76 0.18 -3.60
C LEU A 69 12.79 0.17 -5.14
N GLN A 70 12.30 -0.90 -5.78
CA GLN A 70 12.20 -1.00 -7.24
C GLN A 70 11.34 0.14 -7.80
N LYS A 71 10.17 0.38 -7.20
CA LYS A 71 9.21 1.42 -7.59
C LYS A 71 9.74 2.84 -7.41
N ASN A 72 10.66 3.07 -6.47
CA ASN A 72 11.31 4.36 -6.26
C ASN A 72 12.45 4.60 -7.25
N ASN A 73 13.09 3.54 -7.73
CA ASN A 73 14.15 3.58 -8.72
C ASN A 73 13.63 3.43 -10.16
N GLU A 74 12.31 3.31 -10.34
CA GLU A 74 11.68 3.17 -11.64
C GLU A 74 11.78 4.48 -12.43
N PRO A 75 12.32 4.45 -13.67
CA PRO A 75 12.41 5.65 -14.49
C PRO A 75 11.03 6.11 -14.95
N THR A 76 10.89 7.40 -15.24
CA THR A 76 9.70 7.95 -15.87
C THR A 76 9.43 7.24 -17.20
N TRP A 77 8.21 6.74 -17.38
CA TRP A 77 7.79 6.16 -18.65
C TRP A 77 7.43 7.27 -19.63
N SER A 78 7.89 7.12 -20.87
CA SER A 78 7.63 8.08 -21.95
C SER A 78 6.26 7.88 -22.59
N SER A 79 5.62 6.73 -22.40
CA SER A 79 4.28 6.42 -22.95
C SER A 79 3.53 5.37 -22.14
N ILE A 80 2.19 5.35 -22.28
CA ILE A 80 1.32 4.32 -21.70
C ILE A 80 1.63 2.93 -22.27
N ASN A 81 2.05 2.84 -23.53
CA ASN A 81 2.41 1.54 -24.13
C ASN A 81 3.67 0.96 -23.49
N GLN A 82 4.66 1.81 -23.19
CA GLN A 82 5.85 1.39 -22.46
C GLN A 82 5.49 0.89 -21.06
N ALA A 83 4.63 1.63 -20.35
CA ALA A 83 4.11 1.26 -19.05
C ALA A 83 3.41 -0.11 -19.07
N ALA A 84 2.48 -0.29 -20.02
CA ALA A 84 1.72 -1.52 -20.19
C ALA A 84 2.64 -2.73 -20.45
N ASN A 85 3.62 -2.59 -21.35
CA ASN A 85 4.58 -3.65 -21.65
C ASN A 85 5.49 -4.02 -20.47
N ARG A 86 5.76 -3.08 -19.56
CA ARG A 86 6.58 -3.33 -18.36
C ARG A 86 5.81 -4.03 -17.24
N LEU A 87 4.50 -3.81 -17.18
CA LEU A 87 3.60 -4.30 -16.13
C LEU A 87 2.84 -5.59 -16.51
N ALA A 88 2.74 -5.89 -17.80
CA ALA A 88 2.19 -7.15 -18.33
C ALA A 88 3.14 -8.33 -18.09
#